data_AF-A0A251NAU3-F1
#
_entry.id   AF-A0A251NAU3-F1
#
_cell.length_a   1.000
_cell.length_b   1.000
_cell.length_c   1.000
_cell.angle_alpha   90.00
_cell.angle_beta   90.00
_cell.angle_gamma   90.00
#
_symmetry.space_group_name_H-M   'P 1'
#
loop_
_entity.id
_entity.type
_entity.pdbx_description
1 polymer ?
#
loop_
_entity_poly.entity_id
_entity_poly.type
_entity_poly.pdbx_seq_one_letter_code
_entity_poly.pdbx_strand_id
1 'polypeptide(L)'
;MVGEAEIDRLPIDLLAHIFVLITSFTDLAQASSVCRKWKQGVKQSMGRRESLSFSGWKMDDDSTARLVRYAYCLKELDISRSRWGCQISDSGLYRISLAKCISSLTSISLWGITGITDKGVGQLIRI
;
A
#
# COMPACT_ATOMS: atom_id res chain seq x y z
N MET A 1 26.69 25.20 -3.30
CA MET A 1 25.45 24.80 -4.01
C MET A 1 25.54 23.31 -4.24
N VAL A 2 24.72 22.50 -3.55
CA VAL A 2 24.66 21.06 -3.83
C VAL A 2 23.94 20.92 -5.16
N GLY A 3 24.62 20.37 -6.17
CA GLY A 3 24.03 20.13 -7.48
C GLY A 3 22.84 19.15 -7.37
N GLU A 4 21.87 19.30 -8.27
CA GLU A 4 20.74 18.38 -8.39
C GLU A 4 21.28 16.95 -8.57
N ALA A 5 20.82 16.01 -7.73
CA ALA A 5 21.30 14.64 -7.79
C ALA A 5 20.93 14.02 -9.15
N GLU A 6 21.77 13.15 -9.72
CA GLU A 6 21.53 12.60 -11.06
C GLU A 6 20.18 11.88 -11.17
N ILE A 7 19.74 11.25 -10.08
CA ILE A 7 18.44 10.59 -9.95
C ILE A 7 17.25 11.55 -10.16
N ASP A 8 17.40 12.82 -9.80
CA ASP A 8 16.34 13.83 -9.95
C ASP A 8 16.12 14.22 -11.42
N ARG A 9 17.07 13.92 -12.30
CA ARG A 9 16.93 14.13 -13.76
C ARG A 9 16.13 13.04 -14.44
N LEU A 10 15.89 11.90 -13.80
CA LEU A 10 15.16 10.78 -14.40
C LEU A 10 13.71 11.17 -14.73
N PRO A 11 13.16 10.74 -15.88
CA PRO A 11 11.73 10.76 -16.14
C PRO A 11 10.94 10.04 -15.04
N ILE A 12 9.69 10.48 -14.82
CA ILE A 12 8.86 9.96 -13.72
C ILE A 12 8.60 8.45 -13.84
N ASP A 13 8.48 7.93 -15.06
CA ASP A 13 8.19 6.51 -15.30
C ASP A 13 9.39 5.61 -14.94
N LEU A 14 10.62 6.08 -15.19
CA LEU A 14 11.84 5.39 -14.76
C LEU A 14 11.98 5.43 -13.24
N LEU A 15 11.70 6.59 -12.64
CA LEU A 15 11.70 6.72 -11.18
C LEU A 15 10.66 5.80 -10.53
N ALA A 16 9.45 5.73 -11.10
CA ALA A 16 8.41 4.81 -10.65
C ALA A 16 8.83 3.34 -10.81
N HIS A 17 9.50 2.99 -11.91
CA HIS A 17 10.02 1.64 -12.12
C HIS A 17 11.07 1.25 -11.07
N ILE A 18 11.99 2.17 -10.74
CA ILE A 18 12.97 1.97 -9.66
C ILE A 18 12.24 1.77 -8.33
N PHE A 19 11.24 2.60 -8.03
CA PHE A 19 10.49 2.48 -6.78
C PHE A 19 9.70 1.18 -6.67
N VAL A 20 9.28 0.52 -7.75
CA VAL A 20 8.65 -0.82 -7.68
C VAL A 20 9.59 -1.84 -7.03
N LEU A 21 10.92 -1.69 -7.22
CA LEU A 21 11.92 -2.62 -6.70
C LEU A 21 12.14 -2.49 -5.18
N ILE A 22 11.68 -1.40 -4.57
CA ILE A 22 11.76 -1.20 -3.12
C ILE A 22 10.70 -2.10 -2.46
N THR A 23 11.11 -3.18 -1.80
CA THR A 23 10.17 -4.11 -1.14
C THR A 23 9.69 -3.60 0.22
N SER A 24 10.53 -2.81 0.91
CA SER A 24 10.21 -2.18 2.19
C SER A 24 9.22 -1.04 2.02
N PHE A 25 8.04 -1.14 2.64
CA PHE A 25 7.08 -0.04 2.67
C PHE A 25 7.66 1.21 3.37
N THR A 26 8.55 1.01 4.36
CA THR A 26 9.24 2.10 5.06
C THR A 26 10.07 2.95 4.11
N ASP A 27 10.90 2.28 3.32
CA ASP A 27 11.84 2.94 2.41
C ASP A 27 11.04 3.65 1.31
N LEU A 28 9.93 3.06 0.88
CA LEU A 28 9.01 3.68 -0.07
C LEU A 28 8.32 4.93 0.50
N ALA A 29 7.89 4.87 1.77
CA ALA A 29 7.31 6.01 2.47
C ALA A 29 8.34 7.13 2.64
N GLN A 30 9.58 6.80 3.00
CA GLN A 30 10.70 7.74 3.07
C GLN A 30 11.00 8.35 1.69
N ALA A 31 11.07 7.55 0.63
CA ALA A 31 11.24 8.04 -0.73
C ALA A 31 10.13 9.05 -1.12
N SER A 32 8.88 8.79 -0.73
CA SER A 32 7.76 9.70 -0.98
C SER A 32 7.87 11.05 -0.25
N SER A 33 8.72 11.13 0.77
CA SER A 33 8.94 12.35 1.57
C SER A 33 10.07 13.23 1.05
N VAL A 34 10.91 12.74 0.11
CA VAL A 34 12.07 13.46 -0.42
C VAL A 34 11.68 14.73 -1.17
N CYS A 35 10.80 14.61 -2.17
CA CYS A 35 10.29 15.75 -2.93
C CYS A 35 8.97 15.40 -3.63
N ARG A 36 8.32 16.41 -4.24
CA ARG A 36 7.04 16.22 -4.97
C ARG A 36 7.15 15.22 -6.11
N LYS A 37 8.28 15.22 -6.84
CA LYS A 37 8.53 14.30 -7.95
C LYS A 37 8.63 12.86 -7.46
N TRP A 38 9.38 12.62 -6.39
CA TRP A 38 9.49 11.29 -5.79
C TRP A 38 8.16 10.80 -5.23
N LYS A 39 7.39 11.67 -4.56
CA LYS A 39 6.02 11.34 -4.12
C LYS A 39 5.13 10.86 -5.27
N GLN A 40 5.20 11.52 -6.43
CA GLN A 40 4.47 11.11 -7.62
C GLN A 40 4.99 9.79 -8.19
N GLY A 41 6.31 9.59 -8.24
CA GLY A 41 6.91 8.35 -8.70
C GLY A 41 6.49 7.16 -7.82
N VAL A 42 6.49 7.35 -6.50
CA VAL A 42 6.01 6.34 -5.54
C VAL A 42 4.56 6.01 -5.82
N LYS A 43 3.70 7.01 -6.00
CA LYS A 43 2.28 6.82 -6.33
C LYS A 43 2.09 6.02 -7.63
N GLN A 44 2.87 6.30 -8.67
CA GLN A 44 2.82 5.53 -9.92
C GLN A 44 3.35 4.10 -9.75
N SER A 45 4.38 3.91 -8.93
CA SER A 45 4.96 2.60 -8.63
C SER A 45 3.95 1.67 -7.95
N MET A 46 3.09 2.21 -7.08
CA MET A 46 2.06 1.43 -6.36
C MET A 46 1.20 0.62 -7.31
N GLY A 47 0.86 1.19 -8.46
CA GLY A 47 0.06 0.55 -9.48
C GLY A 47 0.58 -0.80 -9.94
N ARG A 48 1.89 -0.90 -10.12
CA ARG A 48 2.58 -2.05 -10.69
C ARG A 48 3.00 -3.07 -9.64
N ARG A 49 2.71 -2.83 -8.36
CA ARG A 49 3.12 -3.73 -7.27
C ARG A 49 2.19 -4.91 -7.14
N GLU A 50 2.78 -6.08 -7.00
CA GLU A 50 2.07 -7.31 -6.74
C GLU A 50 1.95 -7.63 -5.24
N SER A 51 2.81 -7.06 -4.40
CA SER A 51 2.82 -7.30 -2.96
C SER A 51 2.95 -6.00 -2.16
N LEU A 52 2.14 -5.86 -1.10
CA LEU A 52 2.19 -4.77 -0.14
C LEU A 52 2.05 -5.32 1.28
N SER A 53 3.00 -4.96 2.15
CA SER A 53 2.92 -5.24 3.58
C SER A 53 2.95 -3.94 4.38
N PHE A 54 1.96 -3.80 5.26
CA PHE A 54 1.89 -2.79 6.31
C PHE A 54 2.20 -3.37 7.69
N SER A 55 2.81 -4.57 7.74
CA SER A 55 3.13 -5.22 9.01
C SER A 55 4.01 -4.32 9.88
N GLY A 56 3.60 -4.12 11.13
CA GLY A 56 4.32 -3.26 12.07
C GLY A 56 4.13 -1.75 11.86
N TRP A 57 3.23 -1.33 10.97
CA TRP A 57 2.84 0.07 10.77
C TRP A 57 1.56 0.43 11.55
N LYS A 58 1.43 1.72 11.88
CA LYS A 58 0.17 2.27 12.40
C LYS A 58 -0.66 2.72 11.20
N MET A 59 -1.56 1.86 10.77
CA MET A 59 -2.49 2.13 9.68
C MET A 59 -3.90 2.38 10.20
N ASP A 60 -4.72 3.03 9.40
CA ASP A 60 -6.15 3.19 9.62
C ASP A 60 -6.91 2.79 8.35
N ASP A 61 -8.24 2.70 8.46
CA ASP A 61 -9.13 2.35 7.35
C ASP A 61 -8.89 3.23 6.12
N ASP A 62 -8.74 4.54 6.32
CA ASP A 62 -8.57 5.54 5.26
C ASP A 62 -7.26 5.36 4.50
N SER A 63 -6.14 5.31 5.23
CA SER A 63 -4.80 5.23 4.68
C SER A 63 -4.58 3.90 3.97
N THR A 64 -5.07 2.80 4.56
CA THR A 64 -4.99 1.46 3.96
C THR A 64 -5.80 1.40 2.67
N ALA A 65 -7.09 1.76 2.72
CA ALA A 65 -7.95 1.74 1.53
C ALA A 65 -7.46 2.69 0.44
N ARG A 66 -6.85 3.83 0.79
CA ARG A 66 -6.26 4.75 -0.20
C ARG A 66 -5.06 4.12 -0.91
N LEU A 67 -4.16 3.45 -0.19
CA LEU A 67 -2.99 2.80 -0.80
C LEU A 67 -3.38 1.60 -1.66
N VAL A 68 -4.27 0.75 -1.16
CA VAL A 68 -4.78 -0.43 -1.90
C VAL A 68 -5.47 -0.01 -3.20
N ARG A 69 -6.25 1.09 -3.19
CA ARG A 69 -6.89 1.64 -4.40
C ARG A 69 -5.90 2.05 -5.49
N TYR A 70 -4.67 2.42 -5.14
CA TYR A 70 -3.64 2.74 -6.13
C TYR A 70 -2.90 1.52 -6.66
N ALA A 71 -2.99 0.36 -6.02
CA ALA A 71 -2.25 -0.84 -6.37
C ALA A 71 -3.10 -1.80 -7.22
N TYR A 72 -3.27 -1.49 -8.51
CA TYR A 72 -4.16 -2.23 -9.41
C TYR A 72 -3.67 -3.65 -9.75
N CYS A 73 -2.36 -3.93 -9.66
CA CYS A 73 -1.79 -5.26 -9.87
C CYS A 73 -1.59 -6.09 -8.58
N LEU A 74 -2.17 -5.65 -7.46
CA LEU A 74 -1.92 -6.27 -6.16
C LEU A 74 -2.45 -7.72 -6.10
N LYS A 75 -1.58 -8.65 -5.73
CA LYS A 75 -1.87 -10.08 -5.52
C LYS A 75 -1.74 -10.48 -4.06
N GLU A 76 -0.94 -9.77 -3.29
CA GLU A 76 -0.66 -10.07 -1.89
C GLU A 76 -0.81 -8.80 -1.04
N LEU A 77 -1.62 -8.89 0.02
CA LEU A 77 -1.83 -7.80 0.96
C LEU A 77 -1.62 -8.30 2.40
N ASP A 78 -0.60 -7.77 3.07
CA ASP A 78 -0.34 -8.06 4.47
C ASP A 78 -0.64 -6.83 5.33
N ILE A 79 -1.71 -6.91 6.13
CA ILE A 79 -2.06 -5.88 7.12
C ILE A 79 -1.86 -6.37 8.55
N SER A 80 -1.15 -7.48 8.73
CA SER A 80 -0.97 -8.12 10.04
C SER A 80 -0.13 -7.29 11.02
N ARG A 81 -0.11 -7.72 12.30
CA ARG A 81 0.82 -7.22 13.33
C ARG A 81 0.91 -5.70 13.39
N SER A 82 -0.22 -5.04 13.21
CA SER A 82 -0.23 -3.59 13.30
C SER A 82 0.07 -3.16 14.74
N ARG A 83 0.75 -2.01 14.90
CA ARG A 83 1.09 -1.49 16.24
C ARG A 83 -0.18 -1.20 17.05
N TRP A 84 -0.05 -1.20 18.37
CA TRP A 84 -1.10 -0.72 19.28
C TRP A 84 -1.67 0.63 18.80
N GLY A 85 -2.99 0.70 18.68
CA GLY A 85 -3.70 1.86 18.11
C GLY A 85 -3.83 1.86 16.59
N CYS A 86 -3.53 0.75 15.90
CA CYS A 86 -4.00 0.51 14.54
C CYS A 86 -5.52 0.30 14.55
N GLN A 87 -6.22 0.93 13.61
CA GLN A 87 -7.68 1.01 13.59
C GLN A 87 -8.28 0.41 12.32
N ILE A 88 -7.72 -0.69 11.83
CA ILE A 88 -8.36 -1.39 10.72
C ILE A 88 -9.58 -2.15 11.23
N SER A 89 -10.74 -1.83 10.67
CA SER A 89 -12.03 -2.38 11.04
C SER A 89 -12.72 -3.09 9.87
N ASP A 90 -13.90 -3.67 10.12
CA ASP A 90 -14.80 -4.15 9.06
C ASP A 90 -15.13 -3.05 8.02
N SER A 91 -15.20 -1.78 8.45
CA SER A 91 -15.41 -0.65 7.52
C SER A 91 -14.21 -0.45 6.60
N GLY A 92 -12.99 -0.67 7.12
CA GLY A 92 -11.76 -0.69 6.33
C GLY A 92 -11.77 -1.81 5.31
N LEU A 93 -12.13 -3.03 5.71
CA LEU A 93 -12.24 -4.16 4.80
C LEU A 93 -13.29 -3.93 3.72
N TYR A 94 -14.44 -3.33 4.06
CA TYR A 94 -15.43 -2.93 3.07
C TYR A 94 -14.87 -1.90 2.08
N ARG A 95 -14.13 -0.89 2.53
CA ARG A 95 -13.52 0.10 1.61
C ARG A 95 -12.42 -0.51 0.74
N ILE A 96 -11.68 -1.45 1.29
CA ILE A 96 -10.68 -2.25 0.57
C ILE A 96 -11.39 -3.08 -0.50
N SER A 97 -12.52 -3.72 -0.19
CA SER A 97 -13.30 -4.56 -1.12
C SER A 97 -13.74 -3.83 -2.39
N LEU A 98 -13.88 -2.49 -2.32
CA LEU A 98 -14.21 -1.64 -3.47
C LEU A 98 -13.02 -1.35 -4.42
N ALA A 99 -11.79 -1.75 -4.06
CA ALA A 99 -10.62 -1.54 -4.91
C ALA A 99 -10.59 -2.53 -6.08
N LYS A 100 -10.13 -2.06 -7.24
CA LYS A 100 -10.09 -2.88 -8.47
C LYS A 100 -9.22 -4.13 -8.36
N CYS A 101 -8.21 -4.12 -7.49
CA CYS A 101 -7.27 -5.23 -7.35
C CYS A 101 -7.80 -6.39 -6.51
N ILE A 102 -8.91 -6.24 -5.78
CA ILE A 102 -9.35 -7.27 -4.85
C ILE A 102 -9.71 -8.58 -5.56
N SER A 103 -10.29 -8.50 -6.76
CA SER A 103 -10.56 -9.68 -7.59
C SER A 103 -9.28 -10.40 -8.08
N SER A 104 -8.12 -9.75 -7.98
CA SER A 104 -6.81 -10.32 -8.34
C SER A 104 -5.99 -10.76 -7.12
N LEU A 105 -6.51 -10.55 -5.90
CA LEU A 105 -5.82 -10.89 -4.67
C LEU A 105 -5.79 -12.41 -4.48
N THR A 106 -4.59 -12.96 -4.32
CA THR A 106 -4.35 -14.39 -4.07
C THR A 106 -4.03 -14.68 -2.62
N SER A 107 -3.58 -13.68 -1.87
CA SER A 107 -3.19 -13.80 -0.47
C SER A 107 -3.54 -12.54 0.32
N ILE A 108 -4.13 -12.73 1.49
CA ILE A 108 -4.34 -11.67 2.47
C ILE A 108 -3.98 -12.15 3.88
N SER A 109 -3.18 -11.35 4.59
CA SER A 109 -2.84 -11.60 5.99
C SER A 109 -3.50 -10.56 6.89
N LEU A 110 -4.40 -11.04 7.76
CA LEU A 110 -5.15 -10.23 8.74
C LEU A 110 -4.70 -10.50 10.19
N TRP A 111 -3.59 -11.22 10.37
CA TRP A 111 -3.18 -11.74 11.68
C TRP A 111 -2.99 -10.63 12.72
N GLY A 112 -3.59 -10.82 13.89
CA GLY A 112 -3.46 -9.87 15.01
C GLY A 112 -4.28 -8.59 14.86
N ILE A 113 -5.20 -8.51 13.90
CA ILE A 113 -6.18 -7.42 13.83
C ILE A 113 -7.42 -7.79 14.65
N THR A 114 -7.67 -7.04 15.72
CA THR A 114 -8.82 -7.28 16.62
C THR A 114 -10.10 -6.57 16.18
N GLY A 115 -10.00 -5.56 15.31
CA GLY A 115 -11.14 -4.78 14.82
C GLY A 115 -11.89 -5.41 13.64
N ILE A 116 -11.41 -6.55 13.14
CA ILE A 116 -12.00 -7.27 12.00
C ILE A 116 -12.79 -8.47 12.52
N THR A 117 -14.02 -8.62 12.03
CA THR A 117 -14.90 -9.77 12.27
C THR A 117 -15.09 -10.60 11.00
N ASP A 118 -15.80 -11.71 11.13
CA ASP A 118 -16.27 -12.53 10.02
C ASP A 118 -17.12 -11.75 9.01
N LYS A 119 -17.86 -10.72 9.46
CA LYS A 119 -18.61 -9.82 8.57
C LYS A 119 -17.68 -9.05 7.64
N GLY A 120 -16.58 -8.50 8.17
CA GLY A 120 -15.58 -7.78 7.39
C GLY A 120 -14.89 -8.68 6.39
N VAL A 121 -14.49 -9.89 6.82
CA VAL A 121 -13.88 -10.89 5.91
C VAL A 121 -14.86 -11.29 4.80
N GLY A 122 -16.15 -11.46 5.12
CA GLY A 122 -17.18 -11.73 4.13
C GLY A 122 -17.32 -10.67 3.04
N GLN A 123 -16.93 -9.41 3.29
CA GLN A 123 -16.94 -8.35 2.27
C GLN A 123 -15.87 -8.56 1.19
N LEU A 124 -14.77 -9.24 1.51
CA LEU A 124 -13.68 -9.51 0.56
C LEU A 124 -13.99 -10.72 -0.35
N ILE A 125 -14.84 -11.64 0.10
CA ILE A 125 -15.14 -12.90 -0.60
C ILE A 125 -16.36 -12.76 -1.53
N ARG A 126 -17.23 -11.77 -1.29
CA ARG A 126 -18.48 -11.57 -2.04
C ARG A 126 -18.33 -10.80 -3.37
N ILE A 127 -17.13 -10.74 -3.93
CA ILE A 127 -16.82 -9.99 -5.15
C ILE A 127 -16.82 -10.94 -6.35
#